data_AF-A0A8V5FTQ1-F1
#
_entry.id   AF-A0A8V5FTQ1-F1
#
_cell.length_a   1.000
_cell.length_b   1.000
_cell.length_c   1.000
_cell.angle_alpha   90.00
_cell.angle_beta   90.00
_cell.angle_gamma   90.00
#
_symmetry.space_group_name_H-M   'P 1'
#
loop_
_entity.id
_entity.type
_entity.pdbx_description
1 polymer ?
#
loop_
_entity_poly.entity_id
_entity_poly.type
_entity_poly.pdbx_seq_one_letter_code
_entity_poly.pdbx_strand_id
1 'polypeptide(L)'
;MAEAAALRAVRGCLAAFPREARELGWTESIPYLDGPPTPLEFYREWVSPNKPCIIQNAISHWPALQKWTSAYLREVVGPKVVSVAVTPNGYADAVFQDRFVMPEERQMPFADFLDIVEKKVTSPNVFYVQKQCSNLTEEFHELVCDVQPDIPWMSEALGKKPDAVNFWLGESAAVTSLHKDHYENLYCVISGEKYFLLHPPSDRPFIPYELYQPATYQVSEDGSFEIVDEKSADKVPWIPLDPLNPNLKQYPEYAQAKPLQCTVRAGEMLYLPSLWFHHVRQSHGCIAGPGPFPGLIDLYGSGGGLVEYRASLLASRGFVTLALAYMAFEDLPAMPEVLEMSYFEEAMNFLRKQQQVKDTGIGILGLSKGADLALSMATFLPGIKAVVSISGSGFNSFIPLKGNGFTLPTHPYNLGRVKTSDDSCLVDFSDVLDDHRDPATWDCRIPMERSSARFLFLSGQDDMNWKSDLYCQDVVQRLQQCEREVEFCSYPGAGHLLEPPYLPLCQASIHKVLGMFVRWGGRWREHARAQEDAWHRIQAFFWQHLMDSDIPKSKL
;
A
#
# COMPACT_ATOMS: atom_id res chain seq x y z
N MET A 1 3.83 -8.54 56.27
CA MET A 1 2.53 -8.01 55.79
C MET A 1 2.61 -6.55 55.35
N ALA A 2 3.21 -5.65 56.13
CA ALA A 2 3.37 -4.24 55.75
C ALA A 2 4.19 -4.03 54.46
N GLU A 3 5.31 -4.76 54.31
CA GLU A 3 6.17 -4.69 53.11
C GLU A 3 5.44 -5.15 51.83
N ALA A 4 4.68 -6.25 51.91
CA ALA A 4 3.87 -6.73 50.77
C ALA A 4 2.70 -5.78 50.43
N ALA A 5 2.18 -5.02 51.40
CA ALA A 5 1.18 -3.99 51.15
C ALA A 5 1.80 -2.76 50.47
N ALA A 6 2.97 -2.32 50.95
CA ALA A 6 3.72 -1.22 50.34
C ALA A 6 4.13 -1.53 48.89
N LEU A 7 4.65 -2.74 48.63
CA LEU A 7 5.02 -3.16 47.28
C LEU A 7 3.81 -3.20 46.33
N ARG A 8 2.64 -3.65 46.80
CA ARG A 8 1.39 -3.61 46.01
C ARG A 8 0.95 -2.18 45.70
N ALA A 9 1.06 -1.27 46.67
CA ALA A 9 0.74 0.14 46.45
C ALA A 9 1.66 0.75 45.38
N VAL A 10 2.98 0.50 45.46
CA VAL A 10 3.95 0.97 44.46
C VAL A 10 3.64 0.40 43.07
N ARG A 11 3.34 -0.90 42.96
CA ARG A 11 2.92 -1.51 41.68
C ARG A 11 1.63 -0.88 41.14
N GLY A 12 0.68 -0.57 42.00
CA GLY A 12 -0.55 0.16 41.63
C GLY A 12 -0.25 1.53 41.04
N CYS A 13 0.64 2.30 41.68
CA CYS A 13 1.07 3.61 41.16
C CYS A 13 1.77 3.49 39.80
N LEU A 14 2.69 2.54 39.64
CA LEU A 14 3.40 2.31 38.37
C LEU A 14 2.47 1.84 37.25
N ALA A 15 1.44 1.06 37.56
CA ALA A 15 0.44 0.64 36.56
C ALA A 15 -0.54 1.76 36.20
N ALA A 16 -0.82 2.71 37.10
CA ALA A 16 -1.70 3.85 36.81
C ALA A 16 -0.98 4.94 36.00
N PHE A 17 0.32 5.15 36.25
CA PHE A 17 1.11 6.24 35.67
C PHE A 17 1.05 6.36 34.14
N PRO A 18 1.18 5.29 33.33
CA PRO A 18 1.15 5.43 31.86
C PRO A 18 -0.19 5.98 31.36
N ARG A 19 -1.31 5.62 32.03
CA ARG A 19 -2.64 6.15 31.69
C ARG A 19 -2.74 7.63 32.04
N GLU A 20 -2.37 8.02 33.25
CA GLU A 20 -2.41 9.41 33.71
C GLU A 20 -1.50 10.31 32.89
N ALA A 21 -0.31 9.83 32.53
CA ALA A 21 0.62 10.54 31.66
C ALA A 21 -0.03 10.82 30.29
N ARG A 22 -0.72 9.84 29.70
CA ARG A 22 -1.42 10.00 28.41
C ARG A 22 -2.56 11.02 28.50
N GLU A 23 -3.40 10.94 29.53
CA GLU A 23 -4.53 11.85 29.74
C GLU A 23 -4.10 13.33 29.84
N LEU A 24 -2.91 13.60 30.35
CA LEU A 24 -2.43 14.98 30.58
C LEU A 24 -1.90 15.68 29.33
N GLY A 25 -1.43 14.93 28.32
CA GLY A 25 -0.61 15.56 27.28
C GLY A 25 -0.52 14.87 25.93
N TRP A 26 -1.21 13.75 25.73
CA TRP A 26 -0.97 12.90 24.57
C TRP A 26 -2.16 12.89 23.61
N THR A 27 -1.85 13.03 22.32
CA THR A 27 -2.80 12.84 21.24
C THR A 27 -2.98 11.35 20.94
N GLU A 28 -4.16 10.95 20.48
CA GLU A 28 -4.44 9.56 20.07
C GLU A 28 -3.76 9.19 18.73
N SER A 29 -3.17 10.17 18.04
CA SER A 29 -2.46 10.01 16.77
C SER A 29 -1.23 10.92 16.70
N ILE A 30 -0.31 10.63 15.78
CA ILE A 30 0.85 11.49 15.50
C ILE A 30 0.39 12.71 14.69
N PRO A 31 0.57 13.95 15.20
CA PRO A 31 0.15 15.16 14.50
C PRO A 31 1.07 15.51 13.32
N TYR A 32 0.51 16.24 12.36
CA TYR A 32 1.20 16.75 11.18
C TYR A 32 1.44 18.26 11.27
N LEU A 33 2.59 18.70 10.77
CA LEU A 33 2.94 20.10 10.52
C LEU A 33 3.08 20.30 9.02
N ASP A 34 2.44 21.32 8.46
CA ASP A 34 2.47 21.60 7.02
C ASP A 34 3.86 22.05 6.51
N GLY A 35 4.74 22.48 7.42
CA GLY A 35 6.07 23.02 7.12
C GLY A 35 6.99 23.07 8.34
N PRO A 36 8.27 23.46 8.14
CA PRO A 36 9.23 23.64 9.23
C PRO A 36 8.75 24.63 10.30
N PRO A 37 8.75 24.25 11.59
CA PRO A 37 8.43 25.15 12.69
C PRO A 37 9.60 26.12 12.98
N THR A 38 9.31 27.20 13.71
CA THR A 38 10.39 28.04 14.25
C THR A 38 11.15 27.29 15.36
N PRO A 39 12.46 27.57 15.60
CA PRO A 39 13.23 26.88 16.64
C PRO A 39 12.58 26.93 18.04
N LEU A 40 12.07 28.10 18.44
CA LEU A 40 11.41 28.30 19.73
C LEU A 40 10.11 27.51 19.84
N GLU A 41 9.29 27.55 18.79
CA GLU A 41 8.06 26.76 18.72
C GLU A 41 8.38 25.26 18.76
N PHE A 42 9.39 24.83 18.02
CA PHE A 42 9.77 23.42 17.98
C PHE A 42 10.17 22.90 19.36
N TYR A 43 11.01 23.67 20.04
CA TYR A 43 11.46 23.32 21.38
C TYR A 43 10.30 23.29 22.38
N ARG A 44 9.41 24.29 22.34
CA ARG A 44 8.30 24.44 23.30
C ARG A 44 7.20 23.40 23.10
N GLU A 45 6.81 23.13 21.86
CA GLU A 45 5.62 22.31 21.55
C GLU A 45 5.96 20.82 21.34
N TRP A 46 7.22 20.49 21.00
CA TRP A 46 7.60 19.12 20.62
C TRP A 46 8.74 18.57 21.47
N VAL A 47 9.89 19.24 21.52
CA VAL A 47 11.07 18.72 22.25
C VAL A 47 10.84 18.69 23.75
N SER A 48 10.54 19.84 24.36
CA SER A 48 10.32 19.95 25.81
C SER A 48 9.20 19.06 26.34
N PRO A 49 8.04 18.91 25.68
CA PRO A 49 7.00 17.98 26.11
C PRO A 49 7.20 16.54 25.60
N ASN A 50 8.29 16.25 24.87
CA ASN A 50 8.65 14.93 24.35
C ASN A 50 7.57 14.31 23.43
N LYS A 51 7.08 15.10 22.47
CA LYS A 51 5.99 14.71 21.56
C LYS A 51 6.50 14.51 20.13
N PRO A 52 6.07 13.44 19.42
CA PRO A 52 6.46 13.19 18.05
C PRO A 52 5.56 13.99 17.10
N CYS A 53 6.06 14.29 15.91
CA CYS A 53 5.25 14.87 14.83
C CYS A 53 5.82 14.50 13.46
N ILE A 54 4.96 14.54 12.45
CA ILE A 54 5.39 14.48 11.05
C ILE A 54 5.40 15.89 10.48
N ILE A 55 6.51 16.28 9.88
CA ILE A 55 6.74 17.60 9.30
C ILE A 55 6.78 17.42 7.79
N GLN A 56 5.78 17.98 7.13
CA GLN A 56 5.70 18.03 5.68
C GLN A 56 6.54 19.18 5.15
N ASN A 57 6.92 19.11 3.88
CA ASN A 57 7.66 20.17 3.19
C ASN A 57 8.99 20.59 3.82
N ALA A 58 9.54 19.82 4.77
CA ALA A 58 10.77 20.17 5.49
C ALA A 58 12.04 19.88 4.71
N ILE A 59 11.95 19.02 3.68
CA ILE A 59 13.08 18.58 2.86
C ILE A 59 12.80 18.76 1.36
N SER A 60 11.74 19.48 0.98
CA SER A 60 11.33 19.68 -0.43
C SER A 60 12.41 20.34 -1.29
N HIS A 61 13.34 21.07 -0.66
CA HIS A 61 14.48 21.71 -1.32
C HIS A 61 15.70 20.79 -1.49
N TRP A 62 15.68 19.57 -0.95
CA TRP A 62 16.79 18.62 -1.09
C TRP A 62 16.82 18.01 -2.50
N PRO A 63 17.92 18.13 -3.25
CA PRO A 63 18.08 17.46 -4.54
C PRO A 63 17.84 15.94 -4.48
N ALA A 64 18.10 15.32 -3.33
CA ALA A 64 17.90 13.89 -3.10
C ALA A 64 16.49 13.40 -3.46
N LEU A 65 15.43 14.19 -3.20
CA LEU A 65 14.05 13.80 -3.51
C LEU A 65 13.79 13.59 -5.01
N GLN A 66 14.59 14.21 -5.87
CA GLN A 66 14.51 14.06 -7.32
C GLN A 66 15.62 13.16 -7.87
N LYS A 67 16.81 13.21 -7.26
CA LYS A 67 18.01 12.55 -7.78
C LYS A 67 18.16 11.10 -7.33
N TRP A 68 17.82 10.75 -6.09
CA TRP A 68 18.15 9.46 -5.50
C TRP A 68 17.25 8.34 -6.04
N THR A 69 17.53 7.97 -7.29
CA THR A 69 17.01 6.81 -8.02
C THR A 69 18.01 5.65 -7.89
N SER A 70 17.58 4.38 -8.05
CA SER A 70 18.52 3.25 -8.01
C SER A 70 19.59 3.37 -9.09
N ALA A 71 19.23 3.91 -10.26
CA ALA A 71 20.17 4.21 -11.34
C ALA A 71 21.21 5.25 -10.90
N TYR A 72 20.76 6.36 -10.29
CA TYR A 72 21.65 7.40 -9.78
C TYR A 72 22.58 6.88 -8.69
N LEU A 73 22.06 6.17 -7.68
CA LEU A 73 22.92 5.63 -6.62
C LEU A 73 23.90 4.58 -7.18
N ARG A 74 23.49 3.77 -8.15
CA ARG A 74 24.39 2.83 -8.84
C ARG A 74 25.49 3.55 -9.61
N GLU A 75 25.17 4.66 -10.27
CA GLU A 75 26.15 5.47 -10.98
C GLU A 75 27.16 6.12 -10.01
N VAL A 76 26.67 6.70 -8.91
CA VAL A 76 27.51 7.51 -8.01
C VAL A 76 28.29 6.66 -7.01
N VAL A 77 27.65 5.67 -6.39
CA VAL A 77 28.26 4.86 -5.31
C VAL A 77 28.29 3.36 -5.61
N GLY A 78 27.82 2.90 -6.77
CA GLY A 78 27.71 1.48 -7.11
C GLY A 78 28.98 0.65 -6.92
N PRO A 79 30.16 1.07 -7.42
CA PRO A 79 31.40 0.31 -7.25
C PRO A 79 31.96 0.28 -5.82
N LYS A 80 31.42 1.13 -4.93
CA LYS A 80 31.94 1.29 -3.57
C LYS A 80 31.58 0.09 -2.71
N VAL A 81 32.56 -0.43 -1.97
CA VAL A 81 32.33 -1.49 -0.98
C VAL A 81 31.80 -0.85 0.28
N VAL A 82 30.64 -1.32 0.75
CA VAL A 82 29.92 -0.78 1.92
C VAL A 82 29.64 -1.89 2.93
N SER A 83 29.40 -1.51 4.20
CA SER A 83 28.95 -2.46 5.21
C SER A 83 27.44 -2.68 5.11
N VAL A 84 27.03 -3.92 4.86
CA VAL A 84 25.64 -4.34 4.77
C VAL A 84 25.33 -5.34 5.89
N ALA A 85 24.30 -5.07 6.67
CA ALA A 85 23.78 -6.03 7.64
C ALA A 85 23.01 -7.13 6.91
N VAL A 86 23.38 -8.38 7.15
CA VAL A 86 22.73 -9.55 6.56
C VAL A 86 22.16 -10.44 7.67
N THR A 87 20.90 -10.82 7.52
CA THR A 87 20.21 -11.70 8.47
C THR A 87 19.42 -12.78 7.74
N PRO A 88 19.22 -13.97 8.36
CA PRO A 88 18.44 -15.04 7.74
C PRO A 88 16.92 -14.75 7.71
N ASN A 89 16.44 -13.83 8.55
CA ASN A 89 15.01 -13.61 8.79
C ASN A 89 14.56 -12.14 8.74
N GLY A 90 15.49 -11.20 8.51
CA GLY A 90 15.21 -9.76 8.47
C GLY A 90 15.29 -9.04 9.81
N TYR A 91 15.54 -9.73 10.92
CA TYR A 91 15.60 -9.12 12.25
C TYR A 91 17.06 -8.99 12.70
N ALA A 92 17.62 -7.80 12.49
CA ALA A 92 18.88 -7.41 13.13
C ALA A 92 18.60 -6.88 14.54
N ASP A 93 19.57 -7.05 15.45
CA ASP A 93 19.51 -6.53 16.82
C ASP A 93 18.21 -6.90 17.52
N ALA A 94 17.93 -8.20 17.58
CA ALA A 94 16.68 -8.75 18.08
C ALA A 94 16.92 -9.94 18.99
N VAL A 95 15.95 -10.21 19.87
CA VAL A 95 15.96 -11.45 20.65
C VAL A 95 15.59 -12.61 19.74
N PHE A 96 16.47 -13.59 19.65
CA PHE A 96 16.21 -14.86 18.98
C PHE A 96 16.52 -16.01 19.93
N GLN A 97 15.49 -16.79 20.25
CA GLN A 97 15.54 -17.81 21.31
C GLN A 97 15.90 -17.18 22.67
N ASP A 98 17.08 -17.46 23.21
CA ASP A 98 17.58 -17.00 24.51
C ASP A 98 18.78 -16.03 24.40
N ARG A 99 18.97 -15.44 23.22
CA ARG A 99 20.10 -14.54 22.89
C ARG A 99 19.62 -13.23 22.28
N PHE A 100 20.43 -12.20 22.44
CA PHE A 100 20.34 -10.98 21.64
C PHE A 100 21.28 -11.14 20.46
N VAL A 101 20.75 -11.20 19.24
CA VAL A 101 21.51 -11.56 18.04
C VAL A 101 21.71 -10.35 17.13
N MET A 102 22.97 -9.99 16.94
CA MET A 102 23.45 -8.95 16.03
C MET A 102 23.59 -9.52 14.60
N PRO A 103 23.41 -8.68 13.56
CA PRO A 103 23.51 -9.14 12.17
C PRO A 103 24.92 -9.58 11.79
N GLU A 104 25.05 -10.32 10.70
CA GLU A 104 26.35 -10.49 10.04
C GLU A 104 26.67 -9.21 9.26
N GLU A 105 27.84 -8.62 9.50
CA GLU A 105 28.32 -7.46 8.75
C GLU A 105 29.10 -7.91 7.52
N ARG A 106 28.52 -7.70 6.34
CA ARG A 106 29.11 -8.07 5.06
C ARG A 106 29.64 -6.85 4.32
N GLN A 107 30.89 -6.92 3.91
CA GLN A 107 31.47 -5.96 2.97
C GLN A 107 31.15 -6.39 1.54
N MET A 108 30.41 -5.57 0.79
CA MET A 108 30.09 -5.85 -0.61
C MET A 108 29.94 -4.58 -1.45
N PRO A 109 30.14 -4.64 -2.77
CA PRO A 109 29.83 -3.52 -3.67
C PRO A 109 28.37 -3.08 -3.53
N PHE A 110 28.13 -1.77 -3.47
CA PHE A 110 26.79 -1.20 -3.35
C PHE A 110 25.90 -1.57 -4.54
N ALA A 111 26.48 -1.70 -5.74
CA ALA A 111 25.76 -2.15 -6.93
C ALA A 111 25.19 -3.57 -6.78
N ASP A 112 25.97 -4.49 -6.18
CA ASP A 112 25.52 -5.87 -5.94
C ASP A 112 24.41 -5.90 -4.89
N PHE A 113 24.52 -5.05 -3.87
CA PHE A 113 23.47 -4.86 -2.87
C PHE A 113 22.18 -4.31 -3.52
N LEU A 114 22.31 -3.31 -4.40
CA LEU A 114 21.18 -2.80 -5.17
C LEU A 114 20.56 -3.90 -6.05
N ASP A 115 21.35 -4.78 -6.67
CA ASP A 115 20.81 -5.89 -7.47
C ASP A 115 19.96 -6.85 -6.62
N ILE A 116 20.31 -7.06 -5.35
CA ILE A 116 19.50 -7.85 -4.40
C ILE A 116 18.20 -7.11 -4.04
N VAL A 117 18.31 -5.82 -3.71
CA VAL A 117 17.15 -4.99 -3.32
C VAL A 117 16.18 -4.80 -4.50
N GLU A 118 16.69 -4.65 -5.72
CA GLU A 118 15.92 -4.59 -6.96
C GLU A 118 15.45 -5.97 -7.45
N LYS A 119 15.78 -7.04 -6.72
CA LYS A 119 15.41 -8.43 -7.01
C LYS A 119 15.93 -8.96 -8.36
N LYS A 120 16.99 -8.35 -8.89
CA LYS A 120 17.77 -8.89 -10.03
C LYS A 120 18.58 -10.12 -9.62
N VAL A 121 19.00 -10.15 -8.35
CA VAL A 121 19.63 -11.31 -7.72
C VAL A 121 18.75 -11.79 -6.58
N THR A 122 18.40 -13.07 -6.59
CA THR A 122 17.65 -13.69 -5.50
C THR A 122 18.60 -14.19 -4.43
N SER A 123 18.26 -13.94 -3.18
CA SER A 123 18.98 -14.43 -2.01
C SER A 123 17.97 -14.89 -0.96
N PRO A 124 18.22 -15.99 -0.24
CA PRO A 124 17.38 -16.43 0.87
C PRO A 124 17.52 -15.53 2.11
N ASN A 125 18.53 -14.66 2.13
CA ASN A 125 18.84 -13.78 3.26
C ASN A 125 18.29 -12.38 3.02
N VAL A 126 18.25 -11.58 4.08
CA VAL A 126 17.73 -10.21 4.07
C VAL A 126 18.85 -9.22 4.29
N PHE A 127 18.94 -8.22 3.41
CA PHE A 127 20.03 -7.24 3.34
C PHE A 127 19.55 -5.84 3.72
N TYR A 128 20.34 -5.14 4.53
CA TYR A 128 20.03 -3.80 4.99
C TYR A 128 21.30 -2.96 5.25
N VAL A 129 21.42 -1.82 4.57
CA VAL A 129 22.39 -0.78 4.94
C VAL A 129 21.79 0.02 6.09
N GLN A 130 22.31 -0.21 7.29
CA GLN A 130 21.75 0.30 8.54
C GLN A 130 22.76 0.84 9.56
N LYS A 131 24.03 0.97 9.17
CA LYS A 131 25.08 1.34 10.11
C LYS A 131 24.85 2.75 10.69
N GLN A 132 24.63 2.83 12.01
CA GLN A 132 24.25 4.06 12.71
C GLN A 132 25.45 4.88 13.22
N CYS A 133 26.53 4.93 12.45
CA CYS A 133 27.78 5.60 12.85
C CYS A 133 28.16 6.69 11.84
N SER A 134 27.24 7.60 11.52
CA SER A 134 27.46 8.67 10.54
C SER A 134 27.83 8.14 9.15
N ASN A 135 27.27 6.99 8.76
CA ASN A 135 27.63 6.32 7.51
C ASN A 135 27.35 7.19 6.27
N LEU A 136 26.42 8.15 6.31
CA LEU A 136 26.24 9.08 5.19
C LEU A 136 27.50 9.93 4.96
N THR A 137 28.07 10.49 6.02
CA THR A 137 29.24 11.37 5.92
C THR A 137 30.55 10.59 5.80
N GLU A 138 30.62 9.38 6.34
CA GLU A 138 31.84 8.56 6.34
C GLU A 138 31.91 7.61 5.14
N GLU A 139 30.82 6.88 4.84
CA GLU A 139 30.76 5.85 3.80
C GLU A 139 30.11 6.34 2.50
N PHE A 140 29.26 7.38 2.52
CA PHE A 140 28.53 7.87 1.34
C PHE A 140 28.74 9.37 1.08
N HIS A 141 29.96 9.88 1.28
CA HIS A 141 30.29 11.31 1.16
C HIS A 141 29.89 11.93 -0.19
N GLU A 142 29.84 11.13 -1.26
CA GLU A 142 29.42 11.52 -2.61
C GLU A 142 27.96 11.97 -2.67
N LEU A 143 27.12 11.47 -1.76
CA LEU A 143 25.69 11.78 -1.66
C LEU A 143 25.40 13.00 -0.78
N VAL A 144 26.37 13.48 0.01
CA VAL A 144 26.16 14.56 0.99
C VAL A 144 25.71 15.86 0.33
N CYS A 145 26.17 16.15 -0.89
CA CYS A 145 25.76 17.36 -1.63
C CYS A 145 24.28 17.40 -2.01
N ASP A 146 23.56 16.27 -1.93
CA ASP A 146 22.14 16.17 -2.28
C ASP A 146 21.20 16.38 -1.09
N VAL A 147 21.77 16.50 0.12
CA VAL A 147 21.04 16.73 1.36
C VAL A 147 21.73 17.82 2.19
N GLN A 148 21.14 18.23 3.30
CA GLN A 148 21.82 19.10 4.25
C GLN A 148 22.55 18.27 5.31
N PRO A 149 23.76 18.69 5.74
CA PRO A 149 24.50 18.00 6.81
C PRO A 149 23.86 18.16 8.19
N ASP A 150 22.95 19.11 8.35
CA ASP A 150 22.11 19.29 9.52
C ASP A 150 20.78 19.99 9.16
N ILE A 151 19.83 19.97 10.08
CA ILE A 151 18.55 20.68 9.95
C ILE A 151 18.64 21.99 10.75
N PRO A 152 18.78 23.17 10.10
CA PRO A 152 19.19 24.39 10.78
C PRO A 152 18.29 24.81 11.95
N TRP A 153 16.97 24.72 11.78
CA TRP A 153 16.01 25.10 12.81
C TRP A 153 16.03 24.15 14.01
N MET A 154 16.35 22.87 13.81
CA MET A 154 16.53 21.89 14.89
C MET A 154 17.85 22.12 15.62
N SER A 155 18.93 22.35 14.88
CA SER A 155 20.24 22.66 15.46
C SER A 155 20.19 23.92 16.32
N GLU A 156 19.46 24.94 15.88
CA GLU A 156 19.22 26.16 16.67
C GLU A 156 18.36 25.86 17.90
N ALA A 157 17.27 25.09 17.77
CA ALA A 157 16.40 24.72 18.88
C ALA A 157 17.15 23.97 19.99
N LEU A 158 18.03 23.03 19.63
CA LEU A 158 18.81 22.24 20.57
C LEU A 158 20.11 22.91 21.03
N GLY A 159 20.54 23.97 20.34
CA GLY A 159 21.84 24.62 20.56
C GLY A 159 23.04 23.71 20.24
N LYS A 160 22.88 22.70 19.37
CA LYS A 160 23.95 21.76 18.97
C LYS A 160 23.73 21.22 17.56
N LYS A 161 24.80 20.76 16.91
CA LYS A 161 24.76 20.02 15.65
C LYS A 161 24.45 18.53 15.90
N PRO A 162 23.99 17.76 14.89
CA PRO A 162 23.75 16.34 15.04
C PRO A 162 25.06 15.58 15.37
N ASP A 163 24.97 14.60 16.26
CA ASP A 163 26.09 13.70 16.58
C ASP A 163 26.38 12.72 15.42
N ALA A 164 25.34 12.36 14.66
CA ALA A 164 25.44 11.48 13.51
C ALA A 164 24.41 11.80 12.41
N VAL A 165 24.78 11.50 11.16
CA VAL A 165 23.89 11.56 9.99
C VAL A 165 23.95 10.23 9.26
N ASN A 166 22.83 9.50 9.26
CA ASN A 166 22.79 8.11 8.81
C ASN A 166 22.03 7.95 7.50
N PHE A 167 22.56 7.13 6.60
CA PHE A 167 21.93 6.65 5.36
C PHE A 167 21.34 5.26 5.58
N TRP A 168 20.11 5.07 5.09
CA TRP A 168 19.33 3.86 5.28
C TRP A 168 18.77 3.36 3.95
N LEU A 169 19.07 2.12 3.58
CA LEU A 169 18.48 1.47 2.41
C LEU A 169 18.42 -0.03 2.65
N GLY A 170 17.27 -0.67 2.45
CA GLY A 170 17.12 -2.11 2.68
C GLY A 170 15.89 -2.71 2.05
N GLU A 171 15.77 -4.03 2.21
CA GLU A 171 14.61 -4.78 1.78
C GLU A 171 13.40 -4.56 2.70
N SER A 172 12.19 -4.77 2.17
CA SER A 172 10.94 -4.73 2.96
C SER A 172 10.88 -5.75 4.09
N ALA A 173 11.66 -6.83 3.98
CA ALA A 173 11.74 -7.87 5.01
C ALA A 173 12.65 -7.48 6.18
N ALA A 174 13.49 -6.45 6.03
CA ALA A 174 14.31 -5.97 7.13
C ALA A 174 13.45 -5.16 8.11
N VAL A 175 13.48 -5.59 9.38
CA VAL A 175 12.67 -5.04 10.47
C VAL A 175 13.59 -4.68 11.61
N THR A 176 13.43 -3.46 12.13
CA THR A 176 14.12 -3.03 13.35
C THR A 176 13.21 -3.32 14.54
N SER A 177 13.69 -4.17 15.46
CA SER A 177 12.94 -4.60 16.64
C SER A 177 12.61 -3.42 17.59
N LEU A 178 11.66 -3.62 18.52
CA LEU A 178 11.26 -2.56 19.44
C LEU A 178 12.42 -2.19 20.37
N HIS A 179 12.87 -0.95 20.30
CA HIS A 179 13.96 -0.41 21.12
C HIS A 179 13.77 1.10 21.33
N LYS A 180 14.66 1.74 22.09
CA LYS A 180 14.65 3.20 22.28
C LYS A 180 16.08 3.76 22.20
N ASP A 181 16.17 5.00 21.74
CA ASP A 181 17.43 5.74 21.65
C ASP A 181 17.51 6.86 22.68
N HIS A 182 18.72 7.36 22.92
CA HIS A 182 18.98 8.53 23.77
C HIS A 182 19.15 9.81 22.95
N TYR A 183 18.73 9.81 21.68
CA TYR A 183 18.90 10.88 20.72
C TYR A 183 17.57 11.51 20.32
N GLU A 184 17.60 12.80 19.99
CA GLU A 184 16.51 13.46 19.27
C GLU A 184 16.65 13.14 17.78
N ASN A 185 15.72 12.38 17.21
CA ASN A 185 15.87 11.84 15.86
C ASN A 185 14.95 12.57 14.87
N LEU A 186 15.52 13.04 13.76
CA LEU A 186 14.78 13.55 12.60
C LEU A 186 14.89 12.56 11.45
N TYR A 187 13.86 11.74 11.30
CA TYR A 187 13.82 10.67 10.31
C TYR A 187 13.24 11.17 8.98
N CYS A 188 14.09 11.36 7.98
CA CYS A 188 13.72 11.89 6.68
C CYS A 188 13.56 10.77 5.65
N VAL A 189 12.39 10.65 5.01
CA VAL A 189 12.15 9.64 3.97
C VAL A 189 12.34 10.27 2.60
N ILE A 190 13.39 9.86 1.88
CA ILE A 190 13.68 10.38 0.53
C ILE A 190 12.82 9.68 -0.53
N SER A 191 12.62 8.38 -0.37
CA SER A 191 11.76 7.60 -1.23
C SER A 191 11.08 6.49 -0.43
N GLY A 192 9.89 6.09 -0.86
CA GLY A 192 9.09 5.05 -0.20
C GLY A 192 8.33 5.46 1.03
N GLU A 193 8.15 4.47 1.90
CA GLU A 193 7.44 4.60 3.15
C GLU A 193 8.15 3.85 4.28
N LYS A 194 8.13 4.44 5.47
CA LYS A 194 8.53 3.81 6.74
C LYS A 194 7.31 3.72 7.65
N TYR A 195 7.09 2.54 8.23
CA TYR A 195 5.98 2.28 9.14
C TYR A 195 6.53 2.19 10.56
N PHE A 196 6.12 3.11 11.41
CA PHE A 196 6.54 3.17 12.80
C PHE A 196 5.41 2.73 13.72
N LEU A 197 5.75 1.87 14.68
CA LEU A 197 4.95 1.62 15.87
C LEU A 197 5.72 2.20 17.06
N LEU A 198 5.11 3.15 17.75
CA LEU A 198 5.74 3.97 18.78
C LEU A 198 5.06 3.75 20.14
N HIS A 199 5.84 3.63 21.21
CA HIS A 199 5.35 3.79 22.57
C HIS A 199 6.06 4.96 23.26
N PRO A 200 5.30 5.77 24.03
CA PRO A 200 5.92 6.82 24.82
C PRO A 200 6.80 6.22 25.93
N PRO A 201 7.81 6.96 26.43
CA PRO A 201 8.64 6.48 27.54
C PRO A 201 7.83 6.08 28.78
N SER A 202 6.67 6.71 28.98
CA SER A 202 5.74 6.42 30.08
C SER A 202 5.12 5.02 30.02
N ASP A 203 5.09 4.36 28.85
CA ASP A 203 4.60 2.97 28.72
C ASP A 203 5.61 1.93 29.25
N ARG A 204 6.81 2.34 29.69
CA ARG A 204 7.86 1.45 30.21
C ARG A 204 7.37 0.42 31.23
N PRO A 205 6.46 0.70 32.19
CA PRO A 205 5.96 -0.32 33.13
C PRO A 205 5.31 -1.54 32.47
N PHE A 206 4.85 -1.41 31.22
CA PHE A 206 4.17 -2.45 30.46
C PHE A 206 5.04 -3.09 29.37
N ILE A 207 6.24 -2.56 29.13
CA ILE A 207 7.18 -3.06 28.13
C ILE A 207 8.21 -3.95 28.83
N PRO A 208 8.26 -5.26 28.51
CA PRO A 208 9.17 -6.20 29.17
C PRO A 208 10.62 -5.93 28.77
N TYR A 209 11.53 -6.13 29.70
CA TYR A 209 12.98 -6.12 29.48
C TYR A 209 13.58 -7.32 30.18
N GLU A 210 14.46 -8.02 29.49
CA GLU A 210 15.21 -9.16 30.02
C GLU A 210 16.67 -9.05 29.61
N LEU A 211 17.55 -9.78 30.30
CA LEU A 211 19.00 -9.79 30.06
C LEU A 211 19.38 -11.00 29.21
N TYR A 212 19.91 -10.73 28.02
CA TYR A 212 20.29 -11.76 27.04
C TYR A 212 21.80 -11.82 26.84
N GLN A 213 22.33 -13.01 26.55
CA GLN A 213 23.71 -13.13 26.08
C GLN A 213 23.78 -12.54 24.66
N PRO A 214 24.67 -11.56 24.40
CA PRO A 214 24.90 -11.09 23.04
C PRO A 214 25.57 -12.18 22.20
N ALA A 215 25.12 -12.29 20.96
CA ALA A 215 25.64 -13.18 19.94
C ALA A 215 25.56 -12.50 18.57
N THR A 216 26.28 -13.03 17.59
CA THR A 216 26.34 -12.47 16.24
C THR A 216 26.12 -13.58 15.23
N TYR A 217 25.35 -13.28 14.18
CA TYR A 217 25.25 -14.16 13.02
C TYR A 217 26.60 -14.25 12.30
N GLN A 218 27.05 -15.47 12.01
CA GLN A 218 28.22 -15.73 11.17
C GLN A 218 27.84 -16.71 10.07
N VAL A 219 28.51 -16.60 8.92
CA VAL A 219 28.30 -17.50 7.78
C VAL A 219 29.33 -18.63 7.85
N SER A 220 28.86 -19.86 7.89
CA SER A 220 29.70 -21.07 7.86
C SER A 220 30.22 -21.37 6.45
N GLU A 221 31.21 -22.27 6.35
CA GLU A 221 31.82 -22.64 5.06
C GLU A 221 30.80 -23.20 4.03
N ASP A 222 29.68 -23.76 4.50
CA ASP A 222 28.59 -24.27 3.66
C ASP A 222 27.54 -23.20 3.27
N GLY A 223 27.73 -21.95 3.71
CA GLY A 223 26.83 -20.83 3.44
C GLY A 223 25.64 -20.71 4.40
N SER A 224 25.54 -21.57 5.42
CA SER A 224 24.51 -21.48 6.45
C SER A 224 24.85 -20.43 7.53
N PHE A 225 23.83 -19.95 8.27
CA PHE A 225 24.02 -19.04 9.39
C PHE A 225 24.17 -19.79 10.71
N GLU A 226 25.23 -19.46 11.44
CA GLU A 226 25.45 -19.88 12.82
C GLU A 226 25.36 -18.68 13.76
N ILE A 227 24.89 -18.91 14.98
CA ILE A 227 24.81 -17.90 16.04
C ILE A 227 26.00 -18.12 16.97
N VAL A 228 26.90 -17.15 17.03
CA VAL A 228 28.14 -17.24 17.82
C VAL A 228 28.06 -16.30 19.01
N ASP A 229 28.12 -16.88 20.21
CA ASP A 229 28.07 -16.12 21.47
C ASP A 229 29.31 -15.26 21.68
N GLU A 230 29.11 -13.99 22.06
CA GLU A 230 30.18 -13.11 22.53
C GLU A 230 30.47 -13.39 24.01
N LYS A 231 31.17 -14.49 24.28
CA LYS A 231 31.36 -15.04 25.64
C LYS A 231 31.97 -14.08 26.67
N SER A 232 32.72 -13.08 26.22
CA SER A 232 33.35 -12.08 27.09
C SER A 232 32.52 -10.80 27.28
N ALA A 233 31.39 -10.66 26.58
CA ALA A 233 30.53 -9.49 26.68
C ALA A 233 29.49 -9.65 27.79
N ASP A 234 29.19 -8.54 28.47
CA ASP A 234 28.11 -8.47 29.44
C ASP A 234 26.75 -8.71 28.78
N LYS A 235 25.80 -9.23 29.55
CA LYS A 235 24.43 -9.43 29.06
C LYS A 235 23.78 -8.10 28.68
N VAL A 236 23.07 -8.10 27.56
CA VAL A 236 22.39 -6.92 27.02
C VAL A 236 20.93 -6.92 27.47
N PRO A 237 20.43 -5.83 28.08
CA PRO A 237 19.00 -5.68 28.33
C PRO A 237 18.27 -5.38 27.02
N TRP A 238 17.34 -6.26 26.60
CA TRP A 238 16.55 -6.06 25.39
C TRP A 238 15.08 -6.40 25.59
N ILE A 239 14.24 -5.92 24.66
CA ILE A 239 12.80 -6.17 24.66
C ILE A 239 12.53 -7.46 23.86
N PRO A 240 12.00 -8.52 24.49
CA PRO A 240 11.72 -9.79 23.80
C PRO A 240 10.39 -9.85 23.08
N LEU A 241 9.57 -8.83 23.23
CA LEU A 241 8.22 -8.78 22.69
C LEU A 241 8.24 -8.21 21.27
N ASP A 242 7.65 -8.95 20.33
CA ASP A 242 7.26 -8.41 19.02
C ASP A 242 5.94 -7.62 19.18
N PRO A 243 5.94 -6.29 18.98
CA PRO A 243 4.75 -5.48 19.16
C PRO A 243 3.68 -5.71 18.07
N LEU A 244 4.02 -6.34 16.95
CA LEU A 244 3.06 -6.70 15.90
C LEU A 244 2.30 -7.99 16.21
N ASN A 245 2.90 -8.89 17.00
CA ASN A 245 2.28 -10.14 17.43
C ASN A 245 2.65 -10.47 18.89
N PRO A 246 2.17 -9.67 19.86
CA PRO A 246 2.62 -9.78 21.24
C PRO A 246 2.15 -11.08 21.90
N ASN A 247 3.07 -11.82 22.52
CA ASN A 247 2.73 -12.97 23.35
C ASN A 247 2.16 -12.53 24.71
N LEU A 248 0.87 -12.15 24.71
CA LEU A 248 0.17 -11.68 25.92
C LEU A 248 -0.01 -12.75 27.00
N LYS A 249 0.24 -14.04 26.69
CA LYS A 249 0.29 -15.08 27.74
C LYS A 249 1.56 -14.96 28.58
N GLN A 250 2.67 -14.59 27.94
CA GLN A 250 3.96 -14.41 28.61
C GLN A 250 4.12 -13.00 29.18
N TYR A 251 3.61 -11.98 28.48
CA TYR A 251 3.71 -10.57 28.86
C TYR A 251 2.32 -9.91 28.90
N PRO A 252 1.43 -10.31 29.85
CA PRO A 252 0.06 -9.83 29.89
C PRO A 252 -0.06 -8.32 30.14
N GLU A 253 0.91 -7.71 30.82
CA GLU A 253 0.93 -6.28 31.11
C GLU A 253 1.01 -5.42 29.84
N TYR A 254 1.61 -5.94 28.76
CA TYR A 254 1.72 -5.21 27.50
C TYR A 254 0.36 -4.85 26.89
N ALA A 255 -0.70 -5.59 27.21
CA ALA A 255 -2.07 -5.25 26.77
C ALA A 255 -2.57 -3.88 27.29
N GLN A 256 -1.89 -3.31 28.30
CA GLN A 256 -2.20 -1.99 28.85
C GLN A 256 -1.39 -0.86 28.19
N ALA A 257 -0.35 -1.20 27.44
CA ALA A 257 0.39 -0.25 26.61
C ALA A 257 -0.48 0.20 25.43
N LYS A 258 -0.30 1.44 24.97
CA LYS A 258 -1.08 2.00 23.87
C LYS A 258 -0.12 2.50 22.79
N PRO A 259 0.18 1.67 21.77
CA PRO A 259 1.05 2.10 20.69
C PRO A 259 0.39 3.18 19.83
N LEU A 260 1.19 4.12 19.36
CA LEU A 260 0.85 5.03 18.27
C LEU A 260 1.47 4.50 16.98
N GLN A 261 0.72 4.55 15.87
CA GLN A 261 1.23 4.13 14.57
C GLN A 261 1.26 5.32 13.62
N CYS A 262 2.32 5.40 12.82
CA CYS A 262 2.39 6.36 11.73
C CYS A 262 3.16 5.80 10.53
N THR A 263 2.85 6.36 9.36
CA THR A 263 3.58 6.12 8.12
C THR A 263 4.24 7.42 7.71
N VAL A 264 5.55 7.38 7.49
CA VAL A 264 6.34 8.51 6.98
C VAL A 264 6.64 8.22 5.51
N ARG A 265 6.19 9.10 4.62
CA ARG A 265 6.31 8.94 3.17
C ARG A 265 7.44 9.78 2.58
N ALA A 266 7.79 9.53 1.33
CA ALA A 266 8.72 10.33 0.56
C ALA A 266 8.41 11.84 0.67
N GLY A 267 9.41 12.63 1.07
CA GLY A 267 9.29 14.07 1.30
C GLY A 267 8.87 14.47 2.72
N GLU A 268 8.48 13.52 3.57
CA GLU A 268 8.10 13.77 4.96
C GLU A 268 9.28 13.52 5.93
N MET A 269 9.24 14.22 7.06
CA MET A 269 10.19 14.09 8.16
C MET A 269 9.44 13.73 9.44
N LEU A 270 9.81 12.65 10.12
CA LEU A 270 9.33 12.34 11.46
C LEU A 270 10.29 12.89 12.50
N TYR A 271 9.80 13.74 13.40
CA TYR A 271 10.46 13.94 14.68
C TYR A 271 10.10 12.79 15.63
N LEU A 272 11.11 11.97 15.92
CA LEU A 272 11.05 10.88 16.89
C LEU A 272 11.82 11.34 18.14
N PRO A 273 11.12 11.69 19.23
CA PRO A 273 11.76 12.26 20.40
C PRO A 273 12.64 11.24 21.13
N SER A 274 13.61 11.74 21.89
CA SER A 274 14.47 10.89 22.72
C SER A 274 13.66 9.99 23.68
N LEU A 275 14.17 8.77 23.90
CA LEU A 275 13.63 7.70 24.76
C LEU A 275 12.36 7.01 24.27
N TRP A 276 11.82 7.40 23.13
CA TRP A 276 10.68 6.73 22.54
C TRP A 276 10.98 5.31 22.11
N PHE A 277 10.14 4.39 22.53
CA PHE A 277 10.21 3.03 22.00
C PHE A 277 9.64 3.04 20.60
N HIS A 278 10.37 2.46 19.65
CA HIS A 278 9.96 2.44 18.27
C HIS A 278 10.35 1.11 17.61
N HIS A 279 9.44 0.62 16.78
CA HIS A 279 9.60 -0.54 15.93
C HIS A 279 9.36 -0.10 14.49
N VAL A 280 10.25 -0.48 13.56
CA VAL A 280 10.28 0.09 12.21
C VAL A 280 10.20 -1.00 11.14
N ARG A 281 9.27 -0.82 10.21
CA ARG A 281 9.20 -1.53 8.94
C ARG A 281 9.34 -0.56 7.77
N GLN A 282 9.62 -1.08 6.58
CA GLN A 282 9.75 -0.29 5.36
C GLN A 282 9.10 -0.95 4.14
N SER A 283 8.74 -0.13 3.16
CA SER A 283 8.43 -0.61 1.82
C SER A 283 9.67 -1.21 1.12
N HIS A 284 9.45 -2.02 0.08
CA HIS A 284 10.52 -2.72 -0.62
C HIS A 284 11.37 -1.73 -1.42
N GLY A 285 12.69 -1.73 -1.21
CA GLY A 285 13.63 -0.98 -2.04
C GLY A 285 13.29 0.49 -2.12
N CYS A 286 13.62 1.20 -1.04
CA CYS A 286 13.58 2.63 -0.74
C CYS A 286 13.97 3.63 -1.85
N ILE A 287 13.55 3.42 -3.11
CA ILE A 287 13.75 4.21 -4.30
C ILE A 287 12.62 3.92 -5.32
N ALA A 288 11.46 4.54 -5.17
CA ALA A 288 10.59 4.80 -6.32
C ALA A 288 11.29 5.83 -7.22
N GLY A 289 11.92 5.37 -8.30
CA GLY A 289 12.40 6.26 -9.36
C GLY A 289 11.23 6.94 -10.10
N PRO A 290 11.50 7.83 -11.07
CA PRO A 290 10.47 8.53 -11.85
C PRO A 290 9.62 7.63 -12.79
N GLY A 291 9.67 6.31 -12.62
CA GLY A 291 9.14 5.31 -13.55
C GLY A 291 10.25 4.59 -14.34
N PRO A 292 9.89 3.78 -15.34
CA PRO A 292 8.52 3.55 -15.80
C PRO A 292 7.74 2.52 -14.96
N PHE A 293 6.47 2.81 -14.67
CA PHE A 293 5.52 1.96 -13.95
C PHE A 293 4.45 1.38 -14.89
N PRO A 294 3.78 0.27 -14.54
CA PRO A 294 2.72 -0.27 -15.37
C PRO A 294 1.56 0.72 -15.52
N GLY A 295 1.04 0.85 -16.74
CA GLY A 295 -0.05 1.77 -17.06
C GLY A 295 -1.42 1.12 -16.83
N LEU A 296 -2.33 1.84 -16.15
CA LEU A 296 -3.70 1.45 -15.90
C LEU A 296 -4.69 2.51 -16.40
N ILE A 297 -5.80 2.08 -17.00
CA ILE A 297 -6.97 2.92 -17.24
C ILE A 297 -8.07 2.51 -16.26
N ASP A 298 -8.63 3.48 -15.56
CA ASP A 298 -9.75 3.27 -14.64
C ASP A 298 -11.05 3.78 -15.26
N LEU A 299 -12.01 2.87 -15.45
CA LEU A 299 -13.33 3.13 -16.03
C LEU A 299 -14.41 2.90 -14.97
N TYR A 300 -15.01 3.99 -14.50
CA TYR A 300 -16.11 3.92 -13.55
C TYR A 300 -17.44 3.53 -14.23
N GLY A 301 -18.51 3.36 -13.46
CA GLY A 301 -19.83 2.95 -13.97
C GLY A 301 -20.63 4.09 -14.64
N SER A 302 -21.90 3.82 -14.96
CA SER A 302 -22.84 4.74 -15.62
C SER A 302 -23.25 5.98 -14.82
N GLY A 303 -22.68 6.18 -13.62
CA GLY A 303 -22.88 7.38 -12.81
C GLY A 303 -22.31 8.65 -13.46
N GLY A 304 -21.40 8.48 -14.41
CA GLY A 304 -20.75 9.57 -15.15
C GLY A 304 -19.88 10.48 -14.29
N GLY A 305 -19.30 11.51 -14.91
CA GLY A 305 -18.30 12.35 -14.26
C GLY A 305 -16.91 11.72 -14.25
N LEU A 306 -15.95 12.47 -13.72
CA LEU A 306 -14.60 11.98 -13.42
C LEU A 306 -14.56 11.47 -11.97
N VAL A 307 -14.14 10.23 -11.78
CA VAL A 307 -14.02 9.59 -10.47
C VAL A 307 -12.56 9.20 -10.26
N GLU A 308 -11.87 9.89 -9.35
CA GLU A 308 -10.40 9.83 -9.28
C GLU A 308 -9.89 8.94 -8.15
N TYR A 309 -10.62 8.80 -7.04
CA TYR A 309 -10.07 8.21 -5.81
C TYR A 309 -9.51 6.79 -5.98
N ARG A 310 -10.16 5.95 -6.80
CA ARG A 310 -9.70 4.58 -7.05
C ARG A 310 -8.42 4.56 -7.89
N ALA A 311 -8.36 5.38 -8.93
CA ALA A 311 -7.15 5.61 -9.71
C ALA A 311 -6.00 6.19 -8.85
N SER A 312 -6.27 7.23 -8.04
CA SER A 312 -5.26 7.82 -7.15
C SER A 312 -4.69 6.81 -6.15
N LEU A 313 -5.53 5.93 -5.61
CA LEU A 313 -5.08 4.86 -4.73
C LEU A 313 -4.20 3.84 -5.47
N LEU A 314 -4.55 3.45 -6.69
CA LEU A 314 -3.67 2.61 -7.52
C LEU A 314 -2.35 3.33 -7.85
N ALA A 315 -2.38 4.63 -8.12
CA ALA A 315 -1.16 5.41 -8.36
C ALA A 315 -0.21 5.37 -7.15
N SER A 316 -0.77 5.48 -5.93
CA SER A 316 0.00 5.33 -4.68
C SER A 316 0.64 3.94 -4.49
N ARG A 317 0.25 2.96 -5.32
CA ARG A 317 0.71 1.56 -5.27
C ARG A 317 1.63 1.21 -6.45
N GLY A 318 2.23 2.20 -7.10
CA GLY A 318 3.26 1.99 -8.12
C GLY A 318 2.72 1.71 -9.51
N PHE A 319 1.55 2.24 -9.85
CA PHE A 319 0.98 2.25 -11.20
C PHE A 319 0.91 3.67 -11.75
N VAL A 320 0.98 3.86 -13.08
CA VAL A 320 0.52 5.12 -13.69
C VAL A 320 -0.94 4.93 -14.10
N THR A 321 -1.84 5.69 -13.51
CA THR A 321 -3.29 5.49 -13.70
C THR A 321 -3.93 6.66 -14.43
N LEU A 322 -4.77 6.39 -15.41
CA LEU A 322 -5.65 7.34 -16.07
C LEU A 322 -7.10 7.07 -15.63
N ALA A 323 -7.66 7.93 -14.78
CA ALA A 323 -9.11 7.95 -14.57
C ALA A 323 -9.78 8.53 -15.81
N LEU A 324 -10.59 7.72 -16.52
CA LEU A 324 -11.18 8.13 -17.79
C LEU A 324 -12.70 8.27 -17.64
N ALA A 325 -13.17 9.52 -17.65
CA ALA A 325 -14.60 9.81 -17.80
C ALA A 325 -15.02 9.55 -19.25
N TYR A 326 -16.22 9.01 -19.48
CA TYR A 326 -16.74 8.77 -20.84
C TYR A 326 -18.20 9.23 -21.00
N MET A 327 -18.75 9.91 -19.98
CA MET A 327 -20.05 10.57 -19.98
C MET A 327 -20.17 11.55 -18.81
N ALA A 328 -21.04 12.55 -18.92
CA ALA A 328 -21.40 13.50 -17.87
C ALA A 328 -20.22 14.22 -17.20
N PHE A 329 -19.19 14.57 -17.98
CA PHE A 329 -18.00 15.28 -17.53
C PHE A 329 -17.56 16.29 -18.59
N GLU A 330 -17.39 17.55 -18.19
CA GLU A 330 -17.00 18.66 -19.08
C GLU A 330 -17.85 18.74 -20.35
N ASP A 331 -17.24 18.48 -21.51
CA ASP A 331 -17.86 18.52 -22.84
C ASP A 331 -18.53 17.19 -23.24
N LEU A 332 -18.40 16.13 -22.42
CA LEU A 332 -19.03 14.84 -22.66
C LEU A 332 -20.53 14.89 -22.34
N PRO A 333 -21.39 14.31 -23.20
CA PRO A 333 -22.83 14.28 -22.97
C PRO A 333 -23.17 13.50 -21.71
N ALA A 334 -24.25 13.91 -21.02
CA ALA A 334 -24.73 13.20 -19.83
C ALA A 334 -25.07 11.73 -20.12
N MET A 335 -25.66 11.47 -21.28
CA MET A 335 -25.92 10.13 -21.80
C MET A 335 -25.69 10.13 -23.32
N PRO A 336 -24.55 9.61 -23.81
CA PRO A 336 -24.28 9.54 -25.23
C PRO A 336 -25.23 8.57 -25.95
N GLU A 337 -25.64 8.91 -27.17
CA GLU A 337 -26.42 8.01 -28.03
C GLU A 337 -25.60 6.79 -28.49
N VAL A 338 -24.29 6.99 -28.64
CA VAL A 338 -23.33 5.97 -29.03
C VAL A 338 -21.97 6.27 -28.40
N LEU A 339 -21.25 5.23 -27.99
CA LEU A 339 -19.86 5.32 -27.59
C LEU A 339 -18.98 4.89 -28.76
N GLU A 340 -17.95 5.68 -29.06
CA GLU A 340 -17.01 5.40 -30.15
C GLU A 340 -15.73 4.77 -29.59
N MET A 341 -15.34 3.60 -30.09
CA MET A 341 -14.15 2.86 -29.66
C MET A 341 -12.86 3.69 -29.85
N SER A 342 -12.84 4.59 -30.85
CA SER A 342 -11.71 5.48 -31.10
C SER A 342 -11.40 6.41 -29.91
N TYR A 343 -12.41 6.80 -29.12
CA TYR A 343 -12.21 7.60 -27.90
C TYR A 343 -11.34 6.86 -26.87
N PHE A 344 -11.65 5.57 -26.67
CA PHE A 344 -10.92 4.72 -25.73
C PHE A 344 -9.53 4.34 -26.26
N GLU A 345 -9.40 4.16 -27.58
CA GLU A 345 -8.11 3.96 -28.24
C GLU A 345 -7.20 5.19 -28.10
N GLU A 346 -7.76 6.40 -28.25
CA GLU A 346 -7.02 7.65 -28.03
C GLU A 346 -6.52 7.76 -26.59
N ALA A 347 -7.38 7.49 -25.60
CA ALA A 347 -7.00 7.51 -24.18
C ALA A 347 -5.89 6.50 -23.86
N MET A 348 -5.97 5.28 -24.40
CA MET A 348 -4.94 4.26 -24.27
C MET A 348 -3.61 4.71 -24.88
N ASN A 349 -3.66 5.29 -26.09
CA ASN A 349 -2.47 5.79 -26.77
C ASN A 349 -1.87 7.01 -26.06
N PHE A 350 -2.69 7.88 -25.48
CA PHE A 350 -2.25 8.98 -24.64
C PHE A 350 -1.49 8.47 -23.41
N LEU A 351 -2.06 7.50 -22.68
CA LEU A 351 -1.41 6.92 -21.51
C LEU A 351 -0.08 6.25 -21.89
N ARG A 352 -0.06 5.45 -22.96
CA ARG A 352 1.15 4.74 -23.41
C ARG A 352 2.31 5.67 -23.81
N LYS A 353 2.02 6.90 -24.21
CA LYS A 353 3.04 7.90 -24.58
C LYS A 353 3.69 8.59 -23.38
N GLN A 354 3.17 8.43 -22.16
CA GLN A 354 3.75 9.05 -20.98
C GLN A 354 5.09 8.38 -20.64
N GLN A 355 6.13 9.17 -20.35
CA GLN A 355 7.48 8.66 -20.07
C GLN A 355 7.52 7.74 -18.83
N GLN A 356 6.57 7.94 -17.93
CA GLN A 356 6.40 7.19 -16.70
C GLN A 356 5.70 5.85 -16.93
N VAL A 357 5.17 5.56 -18.13
CA VAL A 357 4.46 4.30 -18.41
C VAL A 357 5.41 3.29 -19.04
N LYS A 358 5.43 2.08 -18.47
CA LYS A 358 6.22 0.96 -18.95
C LYS A 358 5.60 0.38 -20.22
N ASP A 359 6.45 0.05 -21.20
CA ASP A 359 6.01 -0.57 -22.45
C ASP A 359 5.79 -2.09 -22.32
N THR A 360 5.05 -2.51 -21.29
CA THR A 360 4.63 -3.91 -21.09
C THR A 360 3.18 -4.15 -21.54
N GLY A 361 2.49 -3.10 -21.97
CA GLY A 361 1.06 -3.04 -22.29
C GLY A 361 0.24 -2.42 -21.15
N ILE A 362 -1.06 -2.25 -21.38
CA ILE A 362 -1.96 -1.50 -20.48
C ILE A 362 -2.92 -2.46 -19.77
N GLY A 363 -3.16 -2.20 -18.48
CA GLY A 363 -4.25 -2.81 -17.73
C GLY A 363 -5.48 -1.93 -17.69
N ILE A 364 -6.67 -2.52 -17.54
CA ILE A 364 -7.92 -1.77 -17.39
C ILE A 364 -8.70 -2.29 -16.18
N LEU A 365 -9.10 -1.37 -15.31
CA LEU A 365 -10.04 -1.63 -14.22
C LEU A 365 -11.40 -1.05 -14.60
N GLY A 366 -12.42 -1.89 -14.67
CA GLY A 366 -13.78 -1.47 -15.01
C GLY A 366 -14.78 -1.82 -13.91
N LEU A 367 -15.75 -0.93 -13.68
CA LEU A 367 -16.91 -1.17 -12.79
C LEU A 367 -18.22 -1.04 -13.56
N SER A 368 -19.13 -2.01 -13.43
CA SER A 368 -20.47 -1.96 -14.02
C SER A 368 -20.38 -1.72 -15.54
N LYS A 369 -21.01 -0.66 -16.10
CA LYS A 369 -20.83 -0.27 -17.52
C LYS A 369 -19.36 -0.06 -17.91
N GLY A 370 -18.52 0.45 -17.01
CA GLY A 370 -17.08 0.59 -17.24
C GLY A 370 -16.38 -0.77 -17.41
N ALA A 371 -16.90 -1.83 -16.80
CA ALA A 371 -16.42 -3.19 -17.00
C ALA A 371 -16.75 -3.72 -18.41
N ASP A 372 -17.97 -3.47 -18.92
CA ASP A 372 -18.31 -3.83 -20.31
C ASP A 372 -17.38 -3.14 -21.33
N LEU A 373 -17.05 -1.87 -21.07
CA LEU A 373 -16.09 -1.11 -21.88
C LEU A 373 -14.68 -1.67 -21.76
N ALA A 374 -14.21 -2.00 -20.56
CA ALA A 374 -12.90 -2.61 -20.35
C ALA A 374 -12.75 -3.94 -21.10
N LEU A 375 -13.77 -4.80 -21.04
CA LEU A 375 -13.82 -6.08 -21.76
C LEU A 375 -13.84 -5.86 -23.28
N SER A 376 -14.58 -4.84 -23.76
CA SER A 376 -14.62 -4.48 -25.17
C SER A 376 -13.27 -3.93 -25.67
N MET A 377 -12.63 -3.05 -24.90
CA MET A 377 -11.30 -2.53 -25.20
C MET A 377 -10.28 -3.67 -25.32
N ALA A 378 -10.28 -4.63 -24.38
CA ALA A 378 -9.39 -5.79 -24.47
C ALA A 378 -9.65 -6.68 -25.69
N THR A 379 -10.88 -6.69 -26.20
CA THR A 379 -11.28 -7.53 -27.33
C THR A 379 -10.95 -6.90 -28.67
N PHE A 380 -11.13 -5.57 -28.79
CA PHE A 380 -11.06 -4.85 -30.06
C PHE A 380 -9.82 -3.97 -30.22
N LEU A 381 -9.09 -3.66 -29.13
CA LEU A 381 -7.88 -2.84 -29.16
C LEU A 381 -6.63 -3.68 -28.89
N PRO A 382 -5.53 -3.46 -29.65
CA PRO A 382 -4.25 -4.08 -29.34
C PRO A 382 -3.60 -3.42 -28.11
N GLY A 383 -2.72 -4.15 -27.42
CA GLY A 383 -1.90 -3.59 -26.33
C GLY A 383 -2.52 -3.64 -24.94
N ILE A 384 -3.75 -4.12 -24.80
CA ILE A 384 -4.35 -4.44 -23.49
C ILE A 384 -3.88 -5.84 -23.05
N LYS A 385 -3.31 -5.91 -21.83
CA LYS A 385 -2.72 -7.14 -21.28
C LYS A 385 -3.55 -7.78 -20.17
N ALA A 386 -4.22 -6.96 -19.37
CA ALA A 386 -4.93 -7.40 -18.18
C ALA A 386 -6.20 -6.57 -17.96
N VAL A 387 -7.30 -7.23 -17.63
CA VAL A 387 -8.57 -6.56 -17.30
C VAL A 387 -9.15 -7.10 -16.01
N VAL A 388 -9.51 -6.19 -15.12
CA VAL A 388 -10.36 -6.48 -13.96
C VAL A 388 -11.76 -5.95 -14.27
N SER A 389 -12.75 -6.84 -14.16
CA SER A 389 -14.17 -6.55 -14.33
C SER A 389 -14.87 -6.67 -12.98
N ILE A 390 -15.28 -5.53 -12.41
CA ILE A 390 -16.10 -5.46 -11.18
C ILE A 390 -17.55 -5.30 -11.59
N SER A 391 -18.40 -6.25 -11.15
CA SER A 391 -19.84 -6.25 -11.40
C SER A 391 -20.19 -6.10 -12.89
N GLY A 392 -19.34 -6.61 -13.77
CA GLY A 392 -19.52 -6.54 -15.23
C GLY A 392 -20.44 -7.63 -15.77
N SER A 393 -20.86 -7.48 -17.02
CA SER A 393 -21.88 -8.34 -17.63
C SER A 393 -21.37 -9.23 -18.78
N GLY A 394 -20.26 -8.87 -19.41
CA GLY A 394 -19.71 -9.59 -20.57
C GLY A 394 -20.48 -9.40 -21.88
N PHE A 395 -21.44 -8.48 -21.89
CA PHE A 395 -22.17 -7.98 -23.05
C PHE A 395 -22.23 -6.45 -22.97
N ASN A 396 -22.68 -5.80 -24.03
CA ASN A 396 -22.74 -4.35 -24.05
C ASN A 396 -24.08 -3.83 -23.50
N SER A 397 -24.08 -3.28 -22.29
CA SER A 397 -25.29 -2.73 -21.66
C SER A 397 -25.61 -1.28 -22.09
N PHE A 398 -26.90 -0.92 -22.14
CA PHE A 398 -27.49 0.43 -22.33
C PHE A 398 -27.10 1.26 -23.58
N ILE A 399 -25.82 1.53 -23.81
CA ILE A 399 -25.34 2.42 -24.87
C ILE A 399 -24.58 1.60 -25.92
N PRO A 400 -24.95 1.67 -27.21
CA PRO A 400 -24.26 0.94 -28.27
C PRO A 400 -22.81 1.41 -28.40
N LEU A 401 -21.92 0.47 -28.73
CA LEU A 401 -20.50 0.73 -28.92
C LEU A 401 -20.15 0.53 -30.40
N LYS A 402 -19.64 1.57 -31.05
CA LYS A 402 -19.19 1.52 -32.45
C LYS A 402 -17.69 1.52 -32.52
N GLY A 403 -17.15 0.82 -33.50
CA GLY A 403 -15.74 0.88 -33.85
C GLY A 403 -15.56 0.66 -35.34
N ASN A 404 -14.31 0.66 -35.79
CA ASN A 404 -14.02 0.54 -37.21
C ASN A 404 -14.48 -0.82 -37.75
N GLY A 405 -15.54 -0.83 -38.55
CA GLY A 405 -16.10 -2.04 -39.15
C GLY A 405 -16.97 -2.91 -38.23
N PHE A 406 -17.35 -2.43 -37.04
CA PHE A 406 -18.28 -3.15 -36.17
C PHE A 406 -19.22 -2.22 -35.40
N THR A 407 -20.37 -2.76 -34.99
CA THR A 407 -21.27 -2.15 -34.02
C THR A 407 -21.68 -3.23 -33.03
N LEU A 408 -21.39 -3.03 -31.76
CA LEU A 408 -21.84 -3.88 -30.68
C LEU A 408 -23.15 -3.27 -30.13
N PRO A 409 -24.32 -3.87 -30.43
CA PRO A 409 -25.61 -3.32 -30.04
C PRO A 409 -25.79 -3.37 -28.52
N THR A 410 -26.75 -2.60 -28.03
CA THR A 410 -27.18 -2.66 -26.63
C THR A 410 -27.89 -3.97 -26.35
N HIS A 411 -27.58 -4.61 -25.21
CA HIS A 411 -28.33 -5.74 -24.69
C HIS A 411 -29.80 -5.33 -24.48
N PRO A 412 -30.77 -6.09 -25.04
CA PRO A 412 -32.19 -5.81 -24.84
C PRO A 412 -32.59 -5.68 -23.37
N TYR A 413 -33.44 -4.71 -23.08
CA TYR A 413 -33.89 -4.40 -21.72
C TYR A 413 -35.34 -3.90 -21.71
N ASN A 414 -36.03 -4.09 -20.59
CA ASN A 414 -37.40 -3.65 -20.39
C ASN A 414 -37.54 -2.94 -19.04
N LEU A 415 -37.72 -1.61 -19.09
CA LEU A 415 -37.89 -0.76 -17.92
C LEU A 415 -39.18 -1.05 -17.13
N GLY A 416 -40.17 -1.74 -17.72
CA GLY A 416 -41.34 -2.22 -17.01
C GLY A 416 -41.04 -3.31 -15.97
N ARG A 417 -39.80 -3.86 -15.95
CA ARG A 417 -39.32 -4.80 -14.93
C ARG A 417 -38.55 -4.14 -13.79
N VAL A 418 -38.44 -2.81 -13.78
CA VAL A 418 -37.90 -2.06 -12.63
C VAL A 418 -38.81 -2.31 -11.43
N LYS A 419 -38.22 -2.70 -10.30
CA LYS A 419 -38.94 -2.85 -9.03
C LYS A 419 -38.79 -1.57 -8.23
N THR A 420 -39.89 -1.06 -7.69
CA THR A 420 -39.89 0.09 -6.79
C THR A 420 -40.34 -0.38 -5.42
N SER A 421 -39.61 0.04 -4.38
CA SER A 421 -40.03 -0.17 -2.99
C SER A 421 -41.07 0.88 -2.60
N ASP A 422 -42.28 0.43 -2.26
CA ASP A 422 -43.46 1.29 -2.02
C ASP A 422 -43.22 2.37 -0.95
N ASP A 423 -42.40 2.08 0.07
CA ASP A 423 -42.17 2.98 1.21
C ASP A 423 -40.94 3.89 1.07
N SER A 424 -40.02 3.59 0.15
CA SER A 424 -38.69 4.22 0.12
C SER A 424 -38.30 4.85 -1.23
N CYS A 425 -39.15 4.72 -2.26
CA CYS A 425 -38.89 5.18 -3.63
C CYS A 425 -37.55 4.66 -4.21
N LEU A 426 -37.01 3.58 -3.65
CA LEU A 426 -35.77 2.96 -4.11
C LEU A 426 -36.07 2.04 -5.28
N VAL A 427 -35.30 2.16 -6.35
CA VAL A 427 -35.43 1.33 -7.54
C VAL A 427 -34.38 0.22 -7.58
N ASP A 428 -34.80 -0.94 -8.06
CA ASP A 428 -33.99 -2.13 -8.28
C ASP A 428 -34.08 -2.51 -9.77
N PHE A 429 -32.90 -2.65 -10.38
CA PHE A 429 -32.71 -2.87 -11.82
C PHE A 429 -32.36 -4.33 -12.16
N SER A 430 -32.29 -5.23 -11.18
CA SER A 430 -31.75 -6.58 -11.33
C SER A 430 -32.45 -7.42 -12.40
N ASP A 431 -33.73 -7.15 -12.67
CA ASP A 431 -34.55 -7.86 -13.64
C ASP A 431 -34.80 -7.09 -14.95
N VAL A 432 -34.13 -5.96 -15.18
CA VAL A 432 -34.39 -5.09 -16.35
C VAL A 432 -33.78 -5.63 -17.64
N LEU A 433 -32.67 -6.36 -17.57
CA LEU A 433 -32.03 -6.96 -18.75
C LEU A 433 -32.78 -8.24 -19.17
N ASP A 434 -32.92 -8.47 -20.47
CA ASP A 434 -33.45 -9.75 -20.98
C ASP A 434 -32.52 -10.93 -20.60
N ASP A 435 -32.98 -12.17 -20.77
CA ASP A 435 -32.16 -13.34 -20.44
C ASP A 435 -30.96 -13.44 -21.40
N HIS A 436 -29.76 -13.22 -20.88
CA HIS A 436 -28.51 -13.23 -21.65
C HIS A 436 -28.17 -14.62 -22.21
N ARG A 437 -28.88 -15.67 -21.80
CA ARG A 437 -28.76 -17.03 -22.35
C ARG A 437 -29.59 -17.23 -23.61
N ASP A 438 -30.62 -16.42 -23.85
CA ASP A 438 -31.43 -16.47 -25.06
C ASP A 438 -30.57 -16.14 -26.30
N PRO A 439 -30.50 -17.03 -27.33
CA PRO A 439 -29.82 -16.75 -28.58
C PRO A 439 -30.15 -15.42 -29.24
N ALA A 440 -31.36 -14.89 -29.05
CA ALA A 440 -31.76 -13.58 -29.58
C ALA A 440 -30.95 -12.41 -29.01
N THR A 441 -30.29 -12.58 -27.87
CA THR A 441 -29.45 -11.54 -27.25
C THR A 441 -27.96 -11.67 -27.62
N TRP A 442 -27.55 -12.71 -28.35
CA TRP A 442 -26.12 -13.02 -28.49
C TRP A 442 -25.34 -11.99 -29.31
N ASP A 443 -25.99 -11.20 -30.16
CA ASP A 443 -25.35 -10.16 -30.96
C ASP A 443 -24.73 -9.03 -30.12
N CYS A 444 -25.17 -8.83 -28.87
CA CYS A 444 -24.59 -7.84 -27.95
C CYS A 444 -23.46 -8.39 -27.07
N ARG A 445 -23.14 -9.69 -27.17
CA ARG A 445 -22.07 -10.32 -26.38
C ARG A 445 -20.71 -9.83 -26.81
N ILE A 446 -19.85 -9.55 -25.83
CA ILE A 446 -18.47 -9.20 -26.10
C ILE A 446 -17.71 -10.51 -26.41
N PRO A 447 -17.02 -10.63 -27.56
CA PRO A 447 -16.33 -11.85 -27.97
C PRO A 447 -14.93 -11.93 -27.35
N MET A 448 -14.88 -11.95 -26.01
CA MET A 448 -13.64 -11.93 -25.20
C MET A 448 -12.69 -13.09 -25.51
N GLU A 449 -13.22 -14.21 -26.03
CA GLU A 449 -12.42 -15.34 -26.50
C GLU A 449 -11.39 -14.96 -27.57
N ARG A 450 -11.59 -13.84 -28.28
CA ARG A 450 -10.67 -13.29 -29.28
C ARG A 450 -9.54 -12.44 -28.69
N SER A 451 -9.69 -11.93 -27.46
CA SER A 451 -8.69 -11.09 -26.80
C SER A 451 -7.47 -11.90 -26.40
N SER A 452 -6.25 -11.36 -26.37
CA SER A 452 -5.10 -12.04 -25.73
C SER A 452 -4.92 -11.66 -24.25
N ALA A 453 -5.77 -10.79 -23.71
CA ALA A 453 -5.67 -10.31 -22.34
C ALA A 453 -5.99 -11.41 -21.31
N ARG A 454 -5.49 -11.19 -20.09
CA ARG A 454 -5.86 -11.92 -18.88
C ARG A 454 -7.06 -11.23 -18.23
N PHE A 455 -7.94 -12.01 -17.61
CA PHE A 455 -9.17 -11.49 -17.01
C PHE A 455 -9.32 -11.92 -15.55
N LEU A 456 -9.71 -10.97 -14.70
CA LEU A 456 -10.20 -11.18 -13.34
C LEU A 456 -11.62 -10.63 -13.22
N PHE A 457 -12.58 -11.47 -12.87
CA PHE A 457 -13.97 -11.09 -12.62
C PHE A 457 -14.26 -11.07 -11.12
N LEU A 458 -14.87 -9.99 -10.65
CA LEU A 458 -15.26 -9.78 -9.26
C LEU A 458 -16.75 -9.43 -9.21
N SER A 459 -17.53 -10.13 -8.39
CA SER A 459 -18.97 -9.92 -8.31
C SER A 459 -19.52 -10.09 -6.89
N GLY A 460 -20.61 -9.39 -6.60
CA GLY A 460 -21.36 -9.52 -5.35
C GLY A 460 -22.63 -10.34 -5.54
N GLN A 461 -22.90 -11.28 -4.64
CA GLN A 461 -24.12 -12.11 -4.71
C GLN A 461 -25.39 -11.38 -4.22
N ASP A 462 -25.22 -10.25 -3.54
CA ASP A 462 -26.31 -9.38 -3.07
C ASP A 462 -26.38 -8.10 -3.91
N ASP A 463 -25.97 -8.18 -5.18
CA ASP A 463 -26.09 -7.11 -6.16
C ASP A 463 -27.56 -6.89 -6.55
N MET A 464 -28.08 -5.71 -6.20
CA MET A 464 -29.48 -5.30 -6.45
C MET A 464 -29.61 -4.36 -7.65
N ASN A 465 -28.53 -4.20 -8.43
CA ASN A 465 -28.54 -3.43 -9.66
C ASN A 465 -28.47 -4.37 -10.86
N TRP A 466 -27.45 -5.21 -10.94
CA TRP A 466 -27.28 -6.21 -11.99
C TRP A 466 -27.23 -7.61 -11.38
N LYS A 467 -27.62 -8.65 -12.12
CA LYS A 467 -27.30 -10.03 -11.73
C LYS A 467 -25.83 -10.36 -12.06
N SER A 468 -24.91 -9.52 -11.58
CA SER A 468 -23.51 -9.53 -12.00
C SER A 468 -22.80 -10.84 -11.71
N ASP A 469 -23.11 -11.51 -10.59
CA ASP A 469 -22.58 -12.83 -10.26
C ASP A 469 -22.98 -13.90 -11.29
N LEU A 470 -24.26 -13.92 -11.70
CA LEU A 470 -24.76 -14.82 -12.75
C LEU A 470 -24.08 -14.52 -14.09
N TYR A 471 -23.97 -13.24 -14.46
CA TYR A 471 -23.34 -12.85 -15.72
C TYR A 471 -21.84 -13.19 -15.75
N CYS A 472 -21.12 -12.94 -14.65
CA CYS A 472 -19.70 -13.29 -14.53
C CYS A 472 -19.50 -14.81 -14.62
N GLN A 473 -20.34 -15.62 -13.97
CA GLN A 473 -20.26 -17.09 -14.05
C GLN A 473 -20.40 -17.59 -15.49
N ASP A 474 -21.38 -17.09 -16.23
CA ASP A 474 -21.61 -17.51 -17.61
C ASP A 474 -20.47 -17.08 -18.54
N VAL A 475 -19.89 -15.89 -18.32
CA VAL A 475 -18.71 -15.42 -19.04
C VAL A 475 -17.49 -16.29 -18.75
N VAL A 476 -17.24 -16.59 -17.47
CA VAL A 476 -16.13 -17.44 -17.03
C VAL A 476 -16.27 -18.83 -17.62
N GLN A 477 -17.47 -19.41 -17.60
CA GLN A 477 -17.74 -20.72 -18.21
C GLN A 477 -17.46 -20.71 -19.72
N ARG A 478 -17.90 -19.66 -20.44
CA ARG A 478 -17.64 -19.49 -21.87
C ARG A 478 -16.14 -19.40 -22.17
N LEU A 479 -15.39 -18.62 -21.40
CA LEU A 479 -13.94 -18.50 -21.56
C LEU A 479 -13.23 -19.83 -21.27
N GLN A 480 -13.62 -20.54 -20.23
CA GLN A 480 -13.07 -21.86 -19.89
C GLN A 480 -13.35 -22.91 -20.98
N GLN A 481 -14.52 -22.88 -21.61
CA GLN A 481 -14.85 -23.74 -22.76
C GLN A 481 -13.96 -23.48 -23.98
N CYS A 482 -13.39 -22.28 -24.09
CA CYS A 482 -12.39 -21.92 -25.09
C CYS A 482 -10.94 -22.08 -24.59
N GLU A 483 -10.74 -22.84 -23.49
CA GLU A 483 -9.43 -23.10 -22.87
C GLU A 483 -8.68 -21.83 -22.43
N ARG A 484 -9.42 -20.77 -22.10
CA ARG A 484 -8.86 -19.51 -21.60
C ARG A 484 -8.73 -19.55 -20.08
N GLU A 485 -7.54 -19.20 -19.59
CA GLU A 485 -7.33 -18.94 -18.16
C GLU A 485 -8.03 -17.64 -17.76
N VAL A 486 -8.83 -17.72 -16.71
CA VAL A 486 -9.62 -16.61 -16.16
C VAL A 486 -9.72 -16.79 -14.65
N GLU A 487 -9.57 -15.69 -13.91
CA GLU A 487 -9.78 -15.65 -12.47
C GLU A 487 -11.18 -15.12 -12.16
N PHE A 488 -11.85 -15.71 -11.16
CA PHE A 488 -13.20 -15.30 -10.76
C PHE A 488 -13.35 -15.39 -9.25
N CYS A 489 -13.87 -14.32 -8.65
CA CYS A 489 -14.27 -14.28 -7.24
C CYS A 489 -15.71 -13.79 -7.11
N SER A 490 -16.51 -14.59 -6.42
CA SER A 490 -17.90 -14.29 -6.06
C SER A 490 -17.96 -14.06 -4.56
N TYR A 491 -18.53 -12.92 -4.13
CA TYR A 491 -18.57 -12.52 -2.73
C TYR A 491 -19.98 -12.62 -2.14
N PRO A 492 -20.24 -13.61 -1.25
CA PRO A 492 -21.53 -13.75 -0.58
C PRO A 492 -21.87 -12.52 0.27
N GLY A 493 -23.02 -11.91 0.02
CA GLY A 493 -23.48 -10.74 0.77
C GLY A 493 -22.80 -9.42 0.39
N ALA A 494 -21.96 -9.38 -0.65
CA ALA A 494 -21.48 -8.12 -1.22
C ALA A 494 -22.44 -7.60 -2.28
N GLY A 495 -22.47 -6.27 -2.45
CA GLY A 495 -23.37 -5.57 -3.37
C GLY A 495 -22.67 -5.18 -4.68
N HIS A 496 -23.31 -4.33 -5.46
CA HIS A 496 -22.85 -3.91 -6.79
C HIS A 496 -21.53 -3.15 -6.78
N LEU A 497 -21.34 -2.25 -5.81
CA LEU A 497 -20.22 -1.30 -5.77
C LEU A 497 -19.08 -1.82 -4.88
N LEU A 498 -18.21 -2.68 -5.43
CA LEU A 498 -16.99 -3.10 -4.74
C LEU A 498 -15.91 -2.03 -4.87
N GLU A 499 -15.99 -1.05 -3.97
CA GLU A 499 -15.07 0.07 -3.86
C GLU A 499 -13.77 -0.27 -3.10
N PRO A 500 -12.73 0.59 -3.14
CA PRO A 500 -11.55 0.44 -2.28
C PRO A 500 -11.90 0.29 -0.79
N PRO A 501 -11.06 -0.41 0.00
CA PRO A 501 -11.37 -0.78 1.36
C PRO A 501 -11.52 0.44 2.27
N TYR A 502 -12.28 0.26 3.35
CA TYR A 502 -12.59 1.28 4.36
C TYR A 502 -13.50 2.42 3.88
N LEU A 503 -13.96 2.39 2.64
CA LEU A 503 -15.07 3.24 2.21
C LEU A 503 -16.38 2.68 2.76
N PRO A 504 -17.26 3.52 3.34
CA PRO A 504 -18.52 3.05 3.91
C PRO A 504 -19.40 2.47 2.81
N LEU A 505 -19.96 1.29 3.06
CA LEU A 505 -20.99 0.71 2.19
C LEU A 505 -22.15 1.69 2.05
N CYS A 506 -22.49 2.04 0.82
CA CYS A 506 -23.69 2.78 0.50
C CYS A 506 -24.68 1.82 -0.16
N GLN A 507 -25.63 1.27 0.61
CA GLN A 507 -26.60 0.28 0.09
C GLN A 507 -27.57 0.87 -0.95
N ALA A 508 -27.74 2.19 -0.96
CA ALA A 508 -28.53 2.92 -1.95
C ALA A 508 -28.05 4.37 -2.07
N SER A 509 -28.05 4.91 -3.30
CA SER A 509 -27.73 6.33 -3.55
C SER A 509 -28.41 6.84 -4.82
N ILE A 510 -28.33 8.15 -5.07
CA ILE A 510 -28.85 8.74 -6.30
C ILE A 510 -27.93 8.36 -7.47
N HIS A 511 -28.48 7.71 -8.49
CA HIS A 511 -27.79 7.51 -9.75
C HIS A 511 -27.81 8.82 -10.55
N LYS A 512 -26.69 9.55 -10.55
CA LYS A 512 -26.57 10.93 -11.07
C LYS A 512 -27.14 11.13 -12.48
N VAL A 513 -26.88 10.20 -13.40
CA VAL A 513 -27.38 10.30 -14.79
C VAL A 513 -28.88 10.02 -14.91
N LEU A 514 -29.44 9.16 -14.05
CA LEU A 514 -30.86 8.75 -14.12
C LEU A 514 -31.76 9.61 -13.20
N GLY A 515 -31.18 10.34 -12.25
CA GLY A 515 -31.91 11.19 -11.31
C GLY A 515 -32.79 10.43 -10.31
N MET A 516 -32.50 9.15 -10.05
CA MET A 516 -33.32 8.26 -9.21
C MET A 516 -32.48 7.55 -8.14
N PHE A 517 -33.12 7.18 -7.03
CA PHE A 517 -32.47 6.48 -5.93
C PHE A 517 -32.38 4.98 -6.21
N VAL A 518 -31.19 4.47 -6.44
CA VAL A 518 -30.94 3.09 -6.86
C VAL A 518 -30.43 2.27 -5.67
N ARG A 519 -30.88 1.01 -5.59
CA ARG A 519 -30.31 0.02 -4.66
C ARG A 519 -29.05 -0.61 -5.27
N TRP A 520 -27.98 -0.62 -4.48
CA TRP A 520 -26.73 -1.29 -4.81
C TRP A 520 -26.61 -2.65 -4.09
N GLY A 521 -27.33 -2.82 -2.98
CA GLY A 521 -27.30 -4.02 -2.16
C GLY A 521 -26.04 -4.14 -1.30
N GLY A 522 -25.78 -5.33 -0.76
CA GLY A 522 -24.67 -5.63 0.13
C GLY A 522 -25.03 -5.54 1.62
N ARG A 523 -24.38 -6.39 2.42
CA ARG A 523 -24.45 -6.40 3.89
C ARG A 523 -23.17 -5.83 4.47
N TRP A 524 -23.28 -4.94 5.46
CA TRP A 524 -22.17 -4.16 6.00
C TRP A 524 -20.88 -4.94 6.26
N ARG A 525 -20.97 -6.08 6.96
CA ARG A 525 -19.80 -6.86 7.36
C ARG A 525 -19.18 -7.61 6.18
N GLU A 526 -20.02 -8.28 5.39
CA GLU A 526 -19.61 -9.09 4.26
C GLU A 526 -19.07 -8.22 3.12
N HIS A 527 -19.70 -7.09 2.86
CA HIS A 527 -19.26 -6.13 1.86
C HIS A 527 -17.91 -5.53 2.21
N ALA A 528 -17.68 -5.10 3.46
CA ALA A 528 -16.38 -4.57 3.88
C ALA A 528 -15.25 -5.60 3.70
N ARG A 529 -15.50 -6.87 4.05
CA ARG A 529 -14.54 -7.97 3.82
C ARG A 529 -14.28 -8.21 2.33
N ALA A 530 -15.33 -8.13 1.51
CA ALA A 530 -15.21 -8.27 0.07
C ALA A 530 -14.38 -7.14 -0.55
N GLN A 531 -14.52 -5.90 -0.08
CA GLN A 531 -13.70 -4.77 -0.53
C GLN A 531 -12.22 -4.96 -0.20
N GLU A 532 -11.89 -5.43 1.02
CA GLU A 532 -10.51 -5.74 1.41
C GLU A 532 -9.90 -6.81 0.49
N ASP A 533 -10.55 -7.97 0.35
CA ASP A 533 -10.05 -9.07 -0.48
C ASP A 533 -9.99 -8.69 -1.96
N ALA A 534 -11.04 -8.06 -2.50
CA ALA A 534 -11.09 -7.58 -3.88
C ALA A 534 -9.94 -6.62 -4.17
N TRP A 535 -9.69 -5.64 -3.30
CA TRP A 535 -8.64 -4.66 -3.50
C TRP A 535 -7.24 -5.28 -3.51
N HIS A 536 -6.98 -6.25 -2.63
CA HIS A 536 -5.75 -7.03 -2.67
C HIS A 536 -5.61 -7.79 -3.99
N ARG A 537 -6.65 -8.50 -4.44
CA ARG A 537 -6.64 -9.24 -5.71
C ARG A 537 -6.46 -8.36 -6.93
N ILE A 538 -7.05 -7.17 -6.94
CA ILE A 538 -6.92 -6.21 -8.06
C ILE A 538 -5.46 -5.81 -8.24
N GLN A 539 -4.80 -5.40 -7.16
CA GLN A 539 -3.39 -5.03 -7.18
C GLN A 539 -2.55 -6.25 -7.58
N ALA A 540 -2.79 -7.39 -6.95
CA ALA A 540 -2.13 -8.65 -7.23
C ALA A 540 -2.14 -9.00 -8.72
N PHE A 541 -3.32 -8.97 -9.30
CA PHE A 541 -3.57 -9.34 -10.69
C PHE A 541 -2.84 -8.42 -11.67
N PHE A 542 -2.91 -7.09 -11.46
CA PHE A 542 -2.20 -6.16 -12.34
C PHE A 542 -0.68 -6.26 -12.20
N TRP A 543 -0.17 -6.41 -10.97
CA TRP A 543 1.25 -6.64 -10.74
C TRP A 543 1.73 -7.92 -11.44
N GLN A 544 0.96 -9.01 -11.34
CA GLN A 544 1.30 -10.29 -11.97
C GLN A 544 1.34 -10.21 -13.50
N HIS A 545 0.45 -9.44 -14.12
CA HIS A 545 0.24 -9.48 -15.58
C HIS A 545 0.79 -8.29 -16.36
N LEU A 546 1.14 -7.20 -15.68
CA LEU A 546 1.75 -6.03 -16.31
C LEU A 546 3.23 -5.85 -15.96
N MET A 547 3.74 -6.58 -14.96
CA MET A 547 5.18 -6.73 -14.77
C MET A 547 5.73 -7.94 -15.52
N ASP A 548 7.00 -7.85 -15.90
CA ASP A 548 7.74 -9.01 -16.39
C ASP A 548 7.80 -10.03 -15.25
N SER A 549 7.64 -11.31 -15.59
CA SER A 549 7.09 -12.42 -14.78
C SER A 549 7.83 -12.87 -13.51
N ASP A 550 8.61 -12.00 -12.86
CA ASP A 550 9.52 -12.38 -11.76
C ASP A 550 9.06 -11.93 -10.36
N ILE A 551 7.79 -11.57 -10.16
CA ILE A 551 7.24 -11.24 -8.82
C ILE A 551 6.54 -12.46 -8.22
N PRO A 552 7.04 -13.05 -7.11
CA PRO A 552 6.36 -14.15 -6.43
C PRO A 552 5.02 -13.71 -5.86
N LYS A 553 4.00 -14.58 -5.99
CA LYS A 553 2.63 -14.37 -5.47
C LYS A 553 2.56 -14.03 -3.97
N SER A 554 3.63 -14.26 -3.20
CA SER A 554 3.70 -13.90 -1.77
C SER A 554 3.92 -12.40 -1.50
N LYS A 555 4.15 -11.59 -2.54
CA LYS A 555 4.26 -10.12 -2.45
C LYS A 555 3.01 -9.38 -2.97
N LEU A 556 2.01 -10.12 -3.43
CA LEU A 556 0.70 -9.65 -3.87
C LEU A 556 -0.31 -9.81 -2.73
#